data_AF-A0A919B1D9-F1
#
_entry.id   AF-A0A919B1D9-F1
#
_cell.length_a   1.000
_cell.length_b   1.000
_cell.length_c   1.000
_cell.angle_alpha   90.00
_cell.angle_beta   90.00
_cell.angle_gamma   90.00
#
_symmetry.space_group_name_H-M   'P 1'
#
loop_
_entity.id
_entity.type
_entity.pdbx_description
1 polymer ?
#
loop_
_entity_poly.entity_id
_entity_poly.type
_entity_poly.pdbx_seq_one_letter_code
_entity_poly.pdbx_strand_id
1 'polypeptide(L)'
;MTSTPRLDSLAAGGTNGVYDGIRLADGHMLTLVIHPGADQAESVFLFPGLTAPDTEAWENGDSLEDWLTGGPGETVYGDVPVEAVRELIVAHGGEHEDQEPPQDHAEKTDEAETAEAAATRALAEWGITAHRDGDAGNTWLVVGYDQTSQGFPHMLAEPYAVLYLYTGPDGEEITVDRAPVNGYNWHVLTGDGTGAERTLLECPANQLAACVEAIADWITTPQASPDPLTQLAELHGVFELGYSADDVRSVFGRITDEGGPYLVCVWEYADEYGFGGNSEFYAEGEDGTLFEVQPDVHRWLSGQQETPGPLDTWVCAPVTEPTDVPVSDDFHNYARADRTGD
;
A
#
# COMPACT_ATOMS: atom_id res chain seq x y z
N MET A 1 22.25 -27.39 -43.93
CA MET A 1 21.57 -26.38 -43.10
C MET A 1 20.75 -27.16 -42.09
N THR A 2 21.15 -27.12 -40.84
CA THR A 2 20.34 -27.60 -39.71
C THR A 2 19.13 -26.67 -39.60
N SER A 3 17.93 -27.24 -39.49
CA SER A 3 16.68 -26.47 -39.38
C SER A 3 16.51 -25.98 -37.95
N THR A 4 15.98 -24.77 -37.75
CA THR A 4 15.63 -24.22 -36.42
C THR A 4 14.16 -23.79 -36.39
N PRO A 5 13.22 -24.74 -36.56
CA PRO A 5 11.80 -24.44 -36.71
C PRO A 5 11.19 -23.77 -35.48
N ARG A 6 11.66 -24.08 -34.26
CA ARG A 6 11.19 -23.45 -33.02
C ARG A 6 11.61 -21.98 -32.98
N LEU A 7 12.88 -21.68 -33.23
CA LEU A 7 13.35 -20.29 -33.30
C LEU A 7 12.60 -19.50 -34.39
N ASP A 8 12.39 -20.10 -35.56
CA ASP A 8 11.65 -19.46 -36.65
C ASP A 8 10.19 -19.16 -36.26
N SER A 9 9.55 -20.08 -35.55
CA SER A 9 8.20 -19.89 -35.01
C SER A 9 8.14 -18.76 -33.98
N LEU A 10 9.12 -18.70 -33.07
CA LEU A 10 9.18 -17.65 -32.04
C LEU A 10 9.51 -16.28 -32.64
N ALA A 11 10.43 -16.21 -33.60
CA ALA A 11 10.74 -14.97 -34.30
C ALA A 11 9.53 -14.47 -35.12
N ALA A 12 8.73 -15.37 -35.71
CA ALA A 12 7.53 -14.98 -36.44
C ALA A 12 6.37 -14.55 -35.51
N GLY A 13 6.11 -15.30 -34.44
CA GLY A 13 4.94 -15.13 -33.57
C GLY A 13 5.19 -14.29 -32.32
N GLY A 14 6.45 -14.05 -31.96
CA GLY A 14 6.82 -13.48 -30.67
C GLY A 14 6.56 -14.42 -29.50
N THR A 15 6.84 -13.90 -28.31
CA THR A 15 6.74 -14.60 -27.02
C THR A 15 5.82 -13.88 -26.03
N ASN A 16 5.16 -12.80 -26.47
CA ASN A 16 4.30 -11.94 -25.65
C ASN A 16 4.96 -11.42 -24.35
N GLY A 17 6.28 -11.21 -24.37
CA GLY A 17 7.02 -10.69 -23.22
C GLY A 17 7.30 -11.74 -22.13
N VAL A 18 7.03 -13.02 -22.39
CA VAL A 18 7.33 -14.13 -21.47
C VAL A 18 8.48 -14.96 -22.05
N TYR A 19 9.36 -15.49 -21.20
CA TYR A 19 10.42 -16.38 -21.68
C TYR A 19 9.86 -17.67 -22.27
N ASP A 20 10.30 -18.02 -23.48
CA ASP A 20 10.01 -19.31 -24.10
C ASP A 20 11.31 -20.08 -24.38
N GLY A 21 11.26 -21.39 -24.22
CA GLY A 21 12.40 -22.29 -24.23
C GLY A 21 12.69 -22.95 -25.58
N ILE A 22 13.97 -23.07 -25.91
CA ILE A 22 14.48 -23.91 -27.00
C ILE A 22 15.42 -24.96 -26.42
N ARG A 23 15.07 -26.24 -26.55
CA ARG A 23 15.98 -27.35 -26.20
C ARG A 23 16.95 -27.60 -27.36
N LEU A 24 18.22 -27.77 -27.08
CA LEU A 24 19.26 -28.03 -28.10
C LEU A 24 19.49 -29.53 -28.26
N ALA A 25 20.00 -29.96 -29.42
CA ALA A 25 20.19 -31.37 -29.75
C ALA A 25 21.18 -32.10 -28.82
N ASP A 26 22.07 -31.36 -28.16
CA ASP A 26 23.02 -31.90 -27.17
C ASP A 26 22.47 -31.92 -25.73
N GLY A 27 21.20 -31.56 -25.54
CA GLY A 27 20.49 -31.61 -24.25
C GLY A 27 20.54 -30.33 -23.43
N HIS A 28 21.27 -29.29 -23.89
CA HIS A 28 21.22 -27.97 -23.26
C HIS A 28 19.92 -27.22 -23.60
N MET A 29 19.68 -26.10 -22.92
CA MET A 29 18.49 -25.27 -23.12
C MET A 29 18.87 -23.80 -23.09
N LEU A 30 18.17 -22.99 -23.89
CA LEU A 30 18.14 -21.54 -23.75
C LEU A 30 16.70 -21.08 -23.67
N THR A 31 16.46 -19.93 -23.06
CA THR A 31 15.15 -19.25 -23.09
C THR A 31 15.33 -17.86 -23.69
N LEU A 32 14.31 -17.37 -24.38
CA LEU A 32 14.35 -16.03 -24.94
C LEU A 32 13.00 -15.32 -24.89
N VAL A 33 13.07 -13.99 -24.89
CA VAL A 33 11.96 -13.07 -25.15
C VAL A 33 12.22 -12.43 -26.51
N ILE A 34 11.24 -12.52 -27.40
CA ILE A 34 11.28 -11.92 -28.74
C ILE A 34 9.92 -11.36 -29.12
N HIS A 35 9.91 -10.22 -29.81
CA HIS A 35 8.70 -9.63 -30.37
C HIS A 35 8.36 -10.24 -31.73
N PRO A 36 7.06 -10.26 -32.12
CA PRO A 36 6.66 -10.79 -33.43
C PRO A 36 7.34 -10.05 -34.59
N GLY A 37 8.06 -10.79 -35.44
CA GLY A 37 8.76 -10.27 -36.62
C GLY A 37 10.06 -9.52 -36.32
N ALA A 38 10.56 -9.56 -35.08
CA ALA A 38 11.84 -8.93 -34.74
C ALA A 38 13.04 -9.70 -35.31
N ASP A 39 14.09 -8.96 -35.66
CA ASP A 39 15.39 -9.50 -36.07
C ASP A 39 16.37 -9.66 -34.90
N GLN A 40 15.98 -9.24 -33.70
CA GLN A 40 16.70 -9.40 -32.44
C GLN A 40 15.75 -9.93 -31.36
N ALA A 41 16.28 -10.78 -30.47
CA ALA A 41 15.63 -11.15 -29.23
C ALA A 41 15.88 -10.06 -28.18
N GLU A 42 14.84 -9.64 -27.48
CA GLU A 42 14.91 -8.65 -26.40
C GLU A 42 15.79 -9.16 -25.26
N SER A 43 15.67 -10.44 -24.93
CA SER A 43 16.49 -11.09 -23.90
C SER A 43 16.73 -12.56 -24.26
N VAL A 44 17.96 -13.03 -24.06
CA VAL A 44 18.36 -14.43 -24.23
C VAL A 44 19.07 -14.89 -22.97
N PHE A 45 18.56 -15.96 -22.36
CA PHE A 45 19.10 -16.56 -21.16
C PHE A 45 19.70 -17.92 -21.49
N LEU A 46 20.96 -18.11 -21.10
CA LEU A 46 21.73 -19.33 -21.35
C LEU A 46 21.81 -20.17 -20.07
N PHE A 47 21.22 -21.38 -20.09
CA PHE A 47 21.30 -22.29 -18.94
C PHE A 47 22.72 -22.84 -18.74
N PRO A 48 23.04 -23.34 -17.53
CA PRO A 48 24.35 -23.93 -17.23
C PRO A 48 24.79 -24.97 -18.27
N GLY A 49 26.02 -24.83 -18.75
CA GLY A 49 26.62 -25.68 -19.81
C GLY A 49 26.65 -25.02 -21.18
N LEU A 50 25.90 -23.93 -21.39
CA LEU A 50 26.04 -23.05 -22.55
C LEU A 50 27.05 -21.94 -22.27
N THR A 51 27.75 -21.50 -23.32
CA THR A 51 28.66 -20.36 -23.26
C THR A 51 28.37 -19.47 -24.45
N ALA A 52 28.13 -18.18 -24.21
CA ALA A 52 27.92 -17.24 -25.28
C ALA A 52 29.16 -17.18 -26.20
N PRO A 53 28.99 -17.18 -27.53
CA PRO A 53 30.08 -16.94 -28.46
C PRO A 53 30.74 -15.58 -28.21
N ASP A 54 32.08 -15.53 -28.26
CA ASP A 54 32.87 -14.31 -28.14
C ASP A 54 32.75 -13.46 -29.43
N THR A 55 31.64 -12.74 -29.55
CA THR A 55 31.27 -11.90 -30.71
C THR A 55 30.46 -10.69 -30.24
N GLU A 56 30.46 -9.61 -31.03
CA GLU A 56 29.74 -8.36 -30.73
C GLU A 56 28.24 -8.57 -30.43
N ALA A 57 27.62 -9.60 -31.02
CA ALA A 57 26.22 -9.95 -30.83
C ALA A 57 25.85 -10.36 -29.38
N TRP A 58 26.83 -10.73 -28.56
CA TRP A 58 26.64 -11.20 -27.19
C TRP A 58 27.33 -10.30 -26.16
N GLU A 59 27.75 -9.09 -26.55
CA GLU A 59 28.43 -8.14 -25.65
C GLU A 59 27.47 -7.45 -24.66
N ASN A 60 26.18 -7.39 -24.97
CA ASN A 60 25.17 -6.76 -24.12
C ASN A 60 24.68 -7.70 -23.01
N GLY A 61 25.61 -8.30 -22.28
CA GLY A 61 25.32 -9.11 -21.10
C GLY A 61 24.98 -8.23 -19.90
N ASP A 62 23.86 -8.49 -19.23
CA ASP A 62 23.50 -7.77 -18.01
C ASP A 62 24.28 -8.30 -16.80
N SER A 63 25.52 -7.81 -16.66
CA SER A 63 26.37 -8.13 -15.51
C SER A 63 25.84 -7.61 -14.17
N LEU A 64 24.79 -6.77 -14.17
CA LEU A 64 24.18 -6.26 -12.94
C LEU A 64 23.35 -7.34 -12.24
N GLU A 65 22.71 -8.22 -13.00
CA GLU A 65 21.89 -9.32 -12.47
C GLU A 65 22.78 -10.37 -11.77
N ASP A 66 23.92 -10.73 -12.37
CA ASP A 66 24.96 -11.58 -11.77
C ASP A 66 25.42 -11.07 -10.39
N TRP A 67 25.51 -9.74 -10.24
CA TRP A 67 25.91 -9.11 -8.98
C TRP A 67 24.78 -9.14 -7.93
N LEU A 68 23.52 -9.02 -8.35
CA LEU A 68 22.35 -8.98 -7.45
C LEU A 68 21.94 -10.36 -6.94
N THR A 69 22.08 -11.41 -7.75
CA THR A 69 21.63 -12.77 -7.40
C THR A 69 22.67 -13.58 -6.61
N GLY A 70 23.90 -13.05 -6.46
CA GLY A 70 24.89 -13.56 -5.51
C GLY A 70 25.52 -14.92 -5.88
N GLY A 71 25.45 -15.33 -7.15
CA GLY A 71 26.01 -16.59 -7.63
C GLY A 71 26.68 -16.47 -9.01
N PRO A 72 27.65 -17.33 -9.35
CA PRO A 72 28.28 -17.41 -10.68
C PRO A 72 27.39 -18.11 -11.71
N GLY A 73 26.08 -17.88 -11.64
CA GLY A 73 25.09 -18.66 -12.36
C GLY A 73 24.17 -17.74 -13.13
N GLU A 74 24.25 -17.89 -14.45
CA GLU A 74 23.22 -17.51 -15.41
C GLU A 74 23.30 -16.06 -15.91
N THR A 75 23.73 -15.89 -17.17
CA THR A 75 23.87 -14.59 -17.82
C THR A 75 22.71 -14.36 -18.80
N VAL A 76 22.00 -13.24 -18.63
CA VAL A 76 21.04 -12.71 -19.60
C VAL A 76 21.77 -11.79 -20.58
N TYR A 77 21.48 -11.95 -21.87
CA TYR A 77 21.97 -11.12 -22.95
C TYR A 77 20.82 -10.37 -23.60
N GLY A 78 20.90 -9.04 -23.64
CA GLY A 78 19.92 -8.18 -24.30
C GLY A 78 20.19 -8.00 -25.79
N ASP A 79 19.15 -7.74 -26.57
CA ASP A 79 19.23 -7.33 -27.98
C ASP A 79 20.03 -8.28 -28.92
N VAL A 80 20.01 -9.58 -28.63
CA VAL A 80 20.79 -10.58 -29.39
C VAL A 80 20.15 -10.82 -30.76
N PRO A 81 20.85 -10.60 -31.88
CA PRO A 81 20.32 -10.90 -33.21
C PRO A 81 19.84 -12.35 -33.34
N VAL A 82 18.68 -12.55 -33.97
CA VAL A 82 18.07 -13.89 -34.18
C VAL A 82 19.05 -14.82 -34.91
N GLU A 83 19.83 -14.29 -35.85
CA GLU A 83 20.86 -15.08 -36.54
C GLU A 83 21.99 -15.53 -35.61
N ALA A 84 22.37 -14.74 -34.60
CA ALA A 84 23.37 -15.15 -33.62
C ALA A 84 22.84 -16.27 -32.70
N VAL A 85 21.56 -16.20 -32.31
CA VAL A 85 20.88 -17.30 -31.60
C VAL A 85 20.83 -18.56 -32.46
N ARG A 86 20.52 -18.41 -33.75
CA ARG A 86 20.51 -19.51 -34.74
C ARG A 86 21.88 -20.16 -34.86
N GLU A 87 22.94 -19.37 -34.97
CA GLU A 87 24.32 -19.87 -35.03
C GLU A 87 24.70 -20.68 -33.79
N LEU A 88 24.31 -20.21 -32.59
CA LEU A 88 24.49 -20.95 -31.33
C LEU A 88 23.73 -22.28 -31.38
N ILE A 89 22.46 -22.29 -31.76
CA ILE A 89 21.66 -23.52 -31.89
C ILE A 89 22.34 -24.51 -32.86
N VAL A 90 22.84 -24.03 -34.00
CA VAL A 90 23.55 -24.85 -34.98
C VAL A 90 24.87 -25.42 -34.43
N ALA A 91 25.62 -24.63 -33.65
CA ALA A 91 26.85 -25.07 -33.01
C ALA A 91 26.60 -26.23 -32.01
N HIS A 92 25.41 -26.26 -31.40
CA HIS A 92 24.95 -27.31 -30.50
C HIS A 92 24.17 -28.45 -31.20
N GLY A 93 24.33 -28.59 -32.51
CA GLY A 93 23.76 -29.69 -33.29
C GLY A 93 22.33 -29.46 -33.80
N GLY A 94 21.76 -28.27 -33.58
CA GLY A 94 20.39 -27.92 -33.94
C GLY A 94 19.44 -27.96 -32.75
N GLU A 95 18.15 -27.83 -33.04
CA GLU A 95 17.09 -28.00 -32.03
C GLU A 95 16.88 -29.48 -31.71
N HIS A 96 16.57 -29.79 -30.46
CA HIS A 96 16.18 -31.13 -30.02
C HIS A 96 14.90 -31.60 -30.73
N GLU A 97 14.76 -32.89 -31.01
CA GLU A 97 13.57 -33.45 -31.70
C GLU A 97 12.30 -33.37 -30.85
N ASP A 98 12.44 -33.54 -29.54
CA ASP A 98 11.36 -33.38 -28.55
C ASP A 98 11.19 -31.91 -28.11
N GLN A 99 11.03 -30.98 -29.05
CA GLN A 99 10.54 -29.65 -28.68
C GLN A 99 9.14 -29.79 -28.10
N GLU A 100 8.89 -29.15 -26.96
CA GLU A 100 7.51 -28.94 -26.54
C GLU A 100 6.82 -28.11 -27.63
N PRO A 101 5.59 -28.50 -28.05
CA PRO A 101 4.87 -27.70 -29.03
C PRO A 101 4.77 -26.27 -28.52
N PRO A 102 4.79 -25.25 -29.41
CA PRO A 102 4.54 -23.89 -29.01
C PRO A 102 3.33 -23.88 -28.09
N GLN A 103 3.49 -23.33 -26.87
CA GLN A 103 2.33 -23.01 -26.10
C GLN A 103 1.51 -22.10 -27.00
N ASP A 104 0.36 -22.60 -27.46
CA ASP A 104 -0.57 -21.82 -28.25
C ASP A 104 -1.03 -20.69 -27.33
N HIS A 105 -0.27 -19.59 -27.33
CA HIS A 105 -0.74 -18.28 -26.90
C HIS A 105 -1.71 -17.71 -27.93
N ALA A 106 -2.31 -18.57 -28.77
CA ALA A 106 -3.23 -18.27 -29.83
C ALA A 106 -4.37 -17.41 -29.29
N GLU A 107 -4.25 -16.11 -29.58
CA GLU A 107 -5.32 -15.18 -29.97
C GLU A 107 -6.71 -15.82 -29.94
N LYS A 108 -7.27 -15.84 -28.73
CA LYS A 108 -8.71 -15.81 -28.45
C LYS A 108 -8.89 -15.28 -27.04
N THR A 109 -8.74 -13.97 -26.89
CA THR A 109 -9.41 -13.24 -25.82
C THR A 109 -10.66 -12.63 -26.47
N ASP A 110 -11.82 -13.25 -26.36
CA ASP A 110 -12.75 -12.84 -25.31
C ASP A 110 -11.96 -12.17 -24.17
N GLU A 111 -11.88 -10.84 -24.18
CA GLU A 111 -11.22 -10.05 -23.12
C GLU A 111 -11.63 -10.63 -21.77
N ALA A 112 -10.72 -11.39 -21.16
CA ALA A 112 -11.02 -12.06 -19.92
C ALA A 112 -11.37 -10.99 -18.89
N GLU A 113 -12.48 -11.20 -18.17
CA GLU A 113 -12.95 -10.26 -17.15
C GLU A 113 -11.79 -9.97 -16.19
N THR A 114 -11.47 -8.68 -16.00
CA THR A 114 -10.41 -8.27 -15.08
C THR A 114 -10.79 -8.62 -13.65
N ALA A 115 -9.80 -8.77 -12.78
CA ALA A 115 -10.01 -8.95 -11.35
C ALA A 115 -10.86 -7.85 -10.74
N GLU A 116 -10.63 -6.59 -11.14
CA GLU A 116 -11.43 -5.44 -10.74
C GLU A 116 -12.91 -5.64 -11.09
N ALA A 117 -13.21 -5.98 -12.35
CA ALA A 117 -14.57 -6.14 -12.82
C ALA A 117 -15.27 -7.31 -12.11
N ALA A 118 -14.59 -8.45 -11.98
CA ALA A 118 -15.10 -9.63 -11.29
C ALA A 118 -15.37 -9.35 -9.79
N ALA A 119 -14.42 -8.72 -9.10
CA ALA A 119 -14.52 -8.42 -7.67
C ALA A 119 -15.57 -7.33 -7.39
N THR A 120 -15.59 -6.24 -8.16
CA THR A 120 -16.58 -5.16 -8.02
C THR A 120 -17.99 -5.69 -8.23
N ARG A 121 -18.20 -6.53 -9.24
CA ARG A 121 -19.50 -7.17 -9.48
C ARG A 121 -19.90 -8.08 -8.31
N ALA A 122 -18.98 -8.90 -7.82
CA ALA A 122 -19.27 -9.81 -6.70
C ALA A 122 -19.56 -9.06 -5.39
N LEU A 123 -18.85 -7.98 -5.09
CA LEU A 123 -19.12 -7.12 -3.93
C LEU A 123 -20.48 -6.40 -4.07
N ALA A 124 -20.79 -5.90 -5.25
CA ALA A 124 -22.07 -5.23 -5.52
C ALA A 124 -23.28 -6.17 -5.37
N GLU A 125 -23.15 -7.46 -5.66
CA GLU A 125 -24.19 -8.47 -5.40
C GLU A 125 -24.54 -8.60 -3.90
N TRP A 126 -23.61 -8.24 -3.01
CA TRP A 126 -23.81 -8.16 -1.56
C TRP A 126 -24.21 -6.76 -1.08
N GLY A 127 -24.37 -5.80 -1.99
CA GLY A 127 -24.64 -4.39 -1.66
C GLY A 127 -23.42 -3.66 -1.08
N ILE A 128 -22.21 -4.18 -1.32
CA ILE A 128 -20.95 -3.57 -0.87
C ILE A 128 -20.38 -2.72 -1.99
N THR A 129 -20.04 -1.46 -1.68
CA THR A 129 -19.38 -0.53 -2.60
C THR A 129 -17.87 -0.63 -2.42
N ALA A 130 -17.17 -0.76 -3.54
CA ALA A 130 -15.71 -0.77 -3.60
C ALA A 130 -15.20 0.35 -4.51
N HIS A 131 -14.03 0.88 -4.17
CA HIS A 131 -13.38 1.95 -4.90
C HIS A 131 -12.02 1.49 -5.40
N ARG A 132 -11.74 1.69 -6.68
CA ARG A 132 -10.43 1.42 -7.24
C ARG A 132 -9.43 2.46 -6.76
N ASP A 133 -8.24 2.01 -6.39
CA ASP A 133 -7.09 2.85 -6.06
C ASP A 133 -5.79 2.23 -6.61
N GLY A 134 -4.70 2.98 -6.57
CA GLY A 134 -3.39 2.49 -6.97
C GLY A 134 -2.25 3.48 -6.74
N ASP A 135 -1.08 2.93 -6.43
CA ASP A 135 0.18 3.68 -6.24
C ASP A 135 1.37 2.85 -6.71
N ALA A 136 2.42 3.53 -7.17
CA ALA A 136 3.69 2.91 -7.59
C ALA A 136 3.55 1.74 -8.59
N GLY A 137 2.52 1.78 -9.45
CA GLY A 137 2.24 0.73 -10.44
C GLY A 137 1.38 -0.44 -9.92
N ASN A 138 1.06 -0.46 -8.62
CA ASN A 138 0.16 -1.42 -8.01
C ASN A 138 -1.29 -0.91 -8.05
N THR A 139 -2.25 -1.84 -8.10
CA THR A 139 -3.69 -1.51 -8.13
C THR A 139 -4.50 -2.44 -7.24
N TRP A 140 -5.53 -1.90 -6.59
CA TRP A 140 -6.37 -2.61 -5.64
C TRP A 140 -7.76 -2.00 -5.53
N LEU A 141 -8.65 -2.69 -4.81
CA LEU A 141 -9.96 -2.20 -4.41
C LEU A 141 -9.97 -1.87 -2.92
N VAL A 142 -10.53 -0.72 -2.56
CA VAL A 142 -10.74 -0.25 -1.18
C VAL A 142 -12.23 -0.29 -0.86
N VAL A 143 -12.58 -0.85 0.29
CA VAL A 143 -13.94 -0.97 0.80
C VAL A 143 -14.01 -0.31 2.18
N GLY A 144 -14.80 0.74 2.33
CA GLY A 144 -14.97 1.41 3.62
C GLY A 144 -15.81 0.56 4.58
N TYR A 145 -15.58 0.67 5.89
CA TYR A 145 -16.45 0.01 6.86
C TYR A 145 -17.86 0.62 6.86
N ASP A 146 -17.96 1.95 6.80
CA ASP A 146 -19.25 2.66 6.64
C ASP A 146 -19.73 2.62 5.18
N GLN A 147 -20.65 1.69 4.91
CA GLN A 147 -21.29 1.54 3.60
C GLN A 147 -22.38 2.58 3.32
N THR A 148 -22.63 3.54 4.22
CA THR A 148 -23.56 4.64 3.98
C THR A 148 -22.90 5.82 3.27
N SER A 149 -21.58 5.99 3.44
CA SER A 149 -20.79 6.96 2.67
C SER A 149 -20.74 6.55 1.19
N GLN A 150 -20.92 7.53 0.30
CA GLN A 150 -20.82 7.33 -1.15
C GLN A 150 -19.44 7.71 -1.70
N GLY A 151 -18.59 8.32 -0.87
CA GLY A 151 -17.26 8.78 -1.23
C GLY A 151 -16.20 7.70 -1.07
N PHE A 152 -15.00 8.00 -1.55
CA PHE A 152 -13.84 7.17 -1.25
C PHE A 152 -13.59 7.14 0.27
N PRO A 153 -13.31 5.97 0.88
CA PRO A 153 -13.10 5.86 2.33
C PRO A 153 -11.92 6.68 2.83
N HIS A 154 -12.04 7.29 4.00
CA HIS A 154 -10.93 8.00 4.63
C HIS A 154 -9.98 7.00 5.32
N MET A 155 -9.09 6.36 4.57
CA MET A 155 -8.21 5.27 5.06
C MET A 155 -7.35 5.62 6.29
N LEU A 156 -7.12 6.90 6.57
CA LEU A 156 -6.37 7.39 7.75
C LEU A 156 -7.26 7.88 8.89
N ALA A 157 -8.57 7.65 8.82
CA ALA A 157 -9.54 8.08 9.82
C ALA A 157 -10.65 7.05 10.08
N GLU A 158 -10.86 6.12 9.15
CA GLU A 158 -11.96 5.16 9.20
C GLU A 158 -11.43 3.75 8.90
N PRO A 159 -12.03 2.70 9.51
CA PRO A 159 -11.70 1.33 9.15
C PRO A 159 -12.02 1.03 7.69
N TYR A 160 -11.15 0.27 7.03
CA TYR A 160 -11.27 -0.09 5.62
C TYR A 160 -10.77 -1.51 5.37
N ALA A 161 -11.17 -2.10 4.25
CA ALA A 161 -10.60 -3.33 3.70
C ALA A 161 -9.99 -3.07 2.33
N VAL A 162 -8.91 -3.78 2.01
CA VAL A 162 -8.23 -3.75 0.72
C VAL A 162 -8.26 -5.13 0.09
N LEU A 163 -8.62 -5.22 -1.18
CA LEU A 163 -8.68 -6.45 -1.96
C LEU A 163 -7.83 -6.33 -3.23
N TYR A 164 -6.92 -7.28 -3.44
CA TYR A 164 -6.07 -7.34 -4.63
C TYR A 164 -5.65 -8.78 -4.98
N LEU A 165 -5.19 -8.98 -6.23
CA LEU A 165 -4.45 -10.19 -6.60
C LEU A 165 -2.95 -9.98 -6.41
N TYR A 166 -2.29 -11.03 -5.95
CA TYR A 166 -0.84 -11.10 -5.79
C TYR A 166 -0.26 -12.25 -6.61
N THR A 167 0.84 -11.97 -7.31
CA THR A 167 1.51 -12.87 -8.26
C THR A 167 2.77 -13.52 -7.70
N GLY A 168 2.72 -14.04 -6.47
CA GLY A 168 3.77 -14.90 -5.91
C GLY A 168 5.17 -14.24 -5.76
N PRO A 169 6.18 -15.02 -5.31
CA PRO A 169 7.49 -14.48 -4.91
C PRO A 169 8.41 -14.10 -6.08
N ASP A 170 8.21 -14.67 -7.26
CA ASP A 170 9.14 -14.53 -8.40
C ASP A 170 8.76 -13.38 -9.35
N GLY A 171 7.81 -12.53 -8.94
CA GLY A 171 7.32 -11.39 -9.73
C GLY A 171 6.25 -10.62 -8.98
N GLU A 172 6.60 -10.07 -7.82
CA GLU A 172 5.70 -9.37 -6.89
C GLU A 172 4.89 -8.26 -7.59
N GLU A 173 3.67 -8.56 -8.01
CA GLU A 173 2.72 -7.59 -8.56
C GLU A 173 1.46 -7.62 -7.69
N ILE A 174 1.03 -6.43 -7.24
CA ILE A 174 -0.26 -6.21 -6.60
C ILE A 174 -1.15 -5.56 -7.66
N THR A 175 -2.17 -6.27 -8.15
CA THR A 175 -3.00 -5.73 -9.22
C THR A 175 -4.44 -6.23 -9.17
N VAL A 176 -5.34 -5.42 -9.72
CA VAL A 176 -6.71 -5.83 -10.10
C VAL A 176 -6.99 -5.63 -11.60
N ASP A 177 -5.99 -5.21 -12.38
CA ASP A 177 -6.15 -4.86 -13.79
C ASP A 177 -6.15 -6.06 -14.73
N ARG A 178 -5.67 -7.21 -14.25
CA ARG A 178 -5.56 -8.45 -15.04
C ARG A 178 -6.60 -9.46 -14.62
N ALA A 179 -6.92 -10.38 -15.50
CA ALA A 179 -7.79 -11.50 -15.16
C ALA A 179 -7.13 -12.40 -14.10
N PRO A 180 -7.89 -12.92 -13.12
CA PRO A 180 -7.38 -13.91 -12.17
C PRO A 180 -6.97 -15.19 -12.92
N VAL A 181 -5.71 -15.58 -12.79
CA VAL A 181 -5.17 -16.84 -13.36
C VAL A 181 -4.76 -17.83 -12.27
N ASN A 182 -4.69 -19.11 -12.63
CA ASN A 182 -4.21 -20.14 -11.71
C ASN A 182 -2.78 -19.85 -11.27
N GLY A 183 -2.53 -19.92 -9.96
CA GLY A 183 -1.23 -19.60 -9.36
C GLY A 183 -1.21 -18.24 -8.65
N TYR A 184 -2.17 -17.36 -8.93
CA TYR A 184 -2.32 -16.11 -8.17
C TYR A 184 -3.15 -16.34 -6.91
N ASN A 185 -2.99 -15.45 -5.94
CA ASN A 185 -3.79 -15.43 -4.72
C ASN A 185 -4.51 -14.09 -4.59
N TRP A 186 -5.76 -14.14 -4.14
CA TRP A 186 -6.44 -12.98 -3.57
C TRP A 186 -5.93 -12.73 -2.17
N HIS A 187 -5.68 -11.47 -1.85
CA HIS A 187 -5.39 -10.99 -0.52
C HIS A 187 -6.45 -10.00 -0.09
N VAL A 188 -6.92 -10.17 1.14
CA VAL A 188 -7.79 -9.22 1.83
C VAL A 188 -7.04 -8.72 3.05
N LEU A 189 -6.78 -7.41 3.08
CA LEU A 189 -6.25 -6.72 4.25
C LEU A 189 -7.35 -5.86 4.87
N THR A 190 -7.27 -5.59 6.17
CA THR A 190 -8.11 -4.62 6.86
C THR A 190 -7.24 -3.64 7.63
N GLY A 191 -7.54 -2.35 7.51
CA GLY A 191 -6.98 -1.28 8.32
C GLY A 191 -8.01 -0.73 9.29
N ASP A 192 -7.57 -0.26 10.45
CA ASP A 192 -8.42 0.33 11.49
C ASP A 192 -8.50 1.87 11.42
N GLY A 193 -7.96 2.47 10.36
CA GLY A 193 -7.85 3.91 10.20
C GLY A 193 -6.52 4.50 10.71
N THR A 194 -5.68 3.72 11.41
CA THR A 194 -4.37 4.23 11.90
C THR A 194 -3.21 4.04 10.92
N GLY A 195 -3.49 3.47 9.74
CA GLY A 195 -2.49 3.00 8.79
C GLY A 195 -1.90 1.63 9.12
N ALA A 196 -2.29 1.00 10.24
CA ALA A 196 -1.94 -0.38 10.52
C ALA A 196 -2.86 -1.36 9.77
N GLU A 197 -2.29 -2.16 8.88
CA GLU A 197 -3.02 -3.16 8.11
C GLU A 197 -2.78 -4.58 8.66
N ARG A 198 -3.81 -5.44 8.56
CA ARG A 198 -3.74 -6.85 8.95
C ARG A 198 -4.37 -7.71 7.89
N THR A 199 -3.77 -8.87 7.62
CA THR A 199 -4.37 -9.86 6.72
C THR A 199 -5.63 -10.45 7.33
N LEU A 200 -6.75 -10.26 6.63
CA LEU A 200 -8.03 -10.89 6.95
C LEU A 200 -8.13 -12.27 6.31
N LEU A 201 -7.76 -12.38 5.03
CA LEU A 201 -7.81 -13.63 4.26
C LEU A 201 -6.78 -13.64 3.13
N GLU A 202 -6.20 -14.81 2.88
CA GLU A 202 -5.45 -15.11 1.66
C GLU A 202 -6.00 -16.41 1.06
N CYS A 203 -6.34 -16.42 -0.23
CA CYS A 203 -6.84 -17.61 -0.90
C CYS A 203 -6.54 -17.62 -2.40
N PRO A 204 -6.54 -18.79 -3.07
CA PRO A 204 -6.29 -18.88 -4.51
C PRO A 204 -7.24 -18.02 -5.36
N ALA A 205 -6.78 -17.59 -6.54
CA ALA A 205 -7.51 -16.69 -7.44
C ALA A 205 -8.91 -17.17 -7.86
N ASN A 206 -9.16 -18.49 -7.84
CA ASN A 206 -10.47 -19.08 -8.12
C ASN A 206 -11.44 -19.06 -6.92
N GLN A 207 -11.07 -18.45 -5.80
CA GLN A 207 -11.87 -18.39 -4.57
C GLN A 207 -12.33 -16.96 -4.20
N LEU A 208 -12.52 -16.07 -5.18
CA LEU A 208 -13.01 -14.70 -4.97
C LEU A 208 -14.26 -14.63 -4.06
N ALA A 209 -15.16 -15.61 -4.15
CA ALA A 209 -16.36 -15.67 -3.29
C ALA A 209 -16.03 -15.69 -1.78
N ALA A 210 -14.93 -16.37 -1.38
CA ALA A 210 -14.49 -16.41 0.01
C ALA A 210 -13.98 -15.04 0.48
N CYS A 211 -13.32 -14.27 -0.39
CA CYS A 211 -12.92 -12.89 -0.09
C CYS A 211 -14.13 -11.98 0.13
N VAL A 212 -15.14 -12.09 -0.73
CA VAL A 212 -16.37 -11.28 -0.62
C VAL A 212 -17.14 -11.62 0.66
N GLU A 213 -17.26 -12.90 1.00
CA GLU A 213 -17.87 -13.35 2.26
C GLU A 213 -17.10 -12.82 3.47
N ALA A 214 -15.76 -12.90 3.47
CA ALA A 214 -14.93 -12.38 4.55
C ALA A 214 -15.08 -10.86 4.73
N ILE A 215 -15.14 -10.09 3.64
CA ILE A 215 -15.36 -8.64 3.69
C ILE A 215 -16.77 -8.33 4.23
N ALA A 216 -17.79 -9.05 3.77
CA ALA A 216 -19.17 -8.87 4.25
C ALA A 216 -19.31 -9.15 5.75
N ASP A 217 -18.71 -10.26 6.22
CA ASP A 217 -18.67 -10.61 7.64
C ASP A 217 -17.91 -9.54 8.45
N TRP A 218 -16.80 -9.03 7.94
CA TRP A 218 -16.01 -7.99 8.60
C TRP A 218 -16.80 -6.67 8.75
N ILE A 219 -17.47 -6.19 7.69
CA ILE A 219 -18.28 -4.96 7.72
C ILE A 219 -19.47 -5.08 8.68
N THR A 220 -20.09 -6.25 8.76
CA THR A 220 -21.26 -6.47 9.62
C THR A 220 -20.90 -6.82 11.06
N THR A 221 -19.65 -7.20 11.32
CA THR A 221 -19.15 -7.41 12.68
C THR A 221 -18.83 -6.07 13.31
N PRO A 222 -19.42 -5.74 14.49
CA PRO A 222 -19.06 -4.53 15.22
C PRO A 222 -17.56 -4.51 15.47
N GLN A 223 -16.86 -3.55 14.85
CA GLN A 223 -15.46 -3.32 15.19
C GLN A 223 -15.46 -2.69 16.58
N ALA A 224 -14.70 -3.27 17.50
CA ALA A 224 -14.34 -2.53 18.69
C ALA A 224 -13.52 -1.35 18.19
N SER A 225 -14.08 -0.14 18.23
CA SER A 225 -13.27 1.07 18.06
C SER A 225 -12.06 0.92 18.96
N PRO A 226 -10.83 1.12 18.44
CA PRO A 226 -9.65 1.11 19.27
C PRO A 226 -9.92 1.99 20.48
N ASP A 227 -9.57 1.51 21.68
CA ASP A 227 -9.68 2.32 22.88
C ASP A 227 -8.91 3.62 22.61
N PRO A 228 -9.55 4.79 22.55
CA PRO A 228 -8.86 5.98 22.10
C PRO A 228 -7.71 6.37 23.03
N LEU A 229 -7.73 5.92 24.30
CA LEU A 229 -6.58 6.07 25.19
C LEU A 229 -5.33 5.32 24.72
N THR A 230 -5.50 4.20 24.03
CA THR A 230 -4.38 3.48 23.41
C THR A 230 -3.82 4.27 22.23
N GLN A 231 -4.68 4.94 21.45
CA GLN A 231 -4.29 5.75 20.29
C GLN A 231 -3.70 7.11 20.64
N LEU A 232 -3.82 7.52 21.91
CA LEU A 232 -3.26 8.74 22.45
C LEU A 232 -2.02 8.49 23.32
N ALA A 233 -1.60 7.23 23.49
CA ALA A 233 -0.53 6.85 24.43
C ALA A 233 0.81 7.56 24.14
N GLU A 234 1.07 7.90 22.87
CA GLU A 234 2.25 8.65 22.42
C GLU A 234 2.30 10.09 22.93
N LEU A 235 1.18 10.67 23.35
CA LEU A 235 1.11 12.03 23.88
C LEU A 235 1.58 12.12 25.35
N HIS A 236 1.81 10.97 26.01
CA HIS A 236 2.32 10.92 27.37
C HIS A 236 3.68 11.65 27.47
N GLY A 237 3.76 12.63 28.37
CA GLY A 237 5.00 13.39 28.60
C GLY A 237 5.36 14.40 27.52
N VAL A 238 4.52 14.62 26.50
CA VAL A 238 4.82 15.58 25.41
C VAL A 238 5.02 17.01 25.92
N PHE A 239 4.45 17.36 27.08
CA PHE A 239 4.58 18.65 27.76
C PHE A 239 5.58 18.64 28.93
N GLU A 240 6.40 17.60 29.11
CA GLU A 240 7.36 17.48 30.23
C GLU A 240 8.32 18.69 30.31
N LEU A 241 8.74 19.22 29.16
CA LEU A 241 9.67 20.34 29.05
C LEU A 241 8.98 21.71 28.86
N GLY A 242 7.67 21.78 29.09
CA GLY A 242 6.82 22.89 28.70
C GLY A 242 6.27 22.73 27.28
N TYR A 243 5.48 23.71 26.84
CA TYR A 243 4.77 23.68 25.56
C TYR A 243 4.54 25.08 25.02
N SER A 244 4.42 25.19 23.71
CA SER A 244 4.01 26.38 22.97
C SER A 244 2.54 26.29 22.54
N ALA A 245 2.01 27.39 21.99
CA ALA A 245 0.66 27.41 21.41
C ALA A 245 0.50 26.44 20.22
N ASP A 246 1.57 26.22 19.45
CA ASP A 246 1.56 25.27 18.34
C ASP A 246 1.59 23.81 18.84
N ASP A 247 2.33 23.51 19.90
CA ASP A 247 2.29 22.19 20.56
C ASP A 247 0.89 21.90 21.08
N VAL A 248 0.24 22.87 21.73
CA VAL A 248 -1.15 22.77 22.18
C VAL A 248 -2.08 22.47 21.01
N ARG A 249 -1.98 23.23 19.91
CA ARG A 249 -2.83 23.02 18.73
C ARG A 249 -2.67 21.60 18.18
N SER A 250 -1.44 21.13 18.06
CA SER A 250 -1.15 19.79 17.55
C SER A 250 -1.70 18.70 18.47
N VAL A 251 -1.47 18.80 19.78
CA VAL A 251 -1.86 17.78 20.76
C VAL A 251 -3.37 17.75 20.97
N PHE A 252 -4.02 18.90 21.10
CA PHE A 252 -5.47 18.98 21.35
C PHE A 252 -6.28 18.65 20.08
N GLY A 253 -5.76 18.99 18.91
CA GLY A 253 -6.29 18.52 17.63
C GLY A 253 -6.28 16.99 17.59
N ARG A 254 -5.13 16.37 17.89
CA ARG A 254 -4.99 14.91 17.95
C ARG A 254 -5.96 14.25 18.92
N ILE A 255 -6.14 14.81 20.12
CA ILE A 255 -7.13 14.31 21.10
C ILE A 255 -8.55 14.36 20.54
N THR A 256 -8.91 15.45 19.86
CA THR A 256 -10.24 15.61 19.26
C THR A 256 -10.44 14.63 18.10
N ASP A 257 -9.42 14.44 17.26
CA ASP A 257 -9.46 13.52 16.11
C ASP A 257 -9.66 12.06 16.55
N GLU A 258 -9.14 11.68 17.71
CA GLU A 258 -9.33 10.35 18.32
C GLU A 258 -10.64 10.25 19.15
N GLY A 259 -11.56 11.21 19.02
CA GLY A 259 -12.86 11.18 19.70
C GLY A 259 -12.81 11.60 21.18
N GLY A 260 -11.72 12.24 21.61
CA GLY A 260 -11.65 12.93 22.89
C GLY A 260 -12.44 14.24 22.91
N PRO A 261 -12.60 14.88 24.08
CA PRO A 261 -13.26 16.17 24.18
C PRO A 261 -12.46 17.27 23.47
N TYR A 262 -13.15 18.32 22.98
CA TYR A 262 -12.48 19.50 22.45
C TYR A 262 -11.84 20.30 23.58
N LEU A 263 -10.52 20.21 23.69
CA LEU A 263 -9.74 20.90 24.72
C LEU A 263 -9.26 22.28 24.22
N VAL A 264 -9.18 23.25 25.12
CA VAL A 264 -8.60 24.57 24.88
C VAL A 264 -7.61 24.94 25.99
N CYS A 265 -6.56 25.67 25.63
CA CYS A 265 -5.58 26.23 26.54
C CYS A 265 -5.85 27.73 26.70
N VAL A 266 -6.12 28.16 27.93
CA VAL A 266 -6.33 29.56 28.27
C VAL A 266 -5.05 30.11 28.90
N TRP A 267 -4.36 30.94 28.14
CA TRP A 267 -3.13 31.63 28.52
C TRP A 267 -3.40 32.91 29.30
N GLU A 268 -2.43 33.34 30.10
CA GLU A 268 -2.50 34.58 30.87
C GLU A 268 -2.59 35.82 29.96
N TYR A 269 -1.84 35.82 28.85
CA TYR A 269 -1.86 36.91 27.88
C TYR A 269 -1.46 36.46 26.47
N ALA A 270 -1.78 37.28 25.48
CA ALA A 270 -1.23 37.23 24.12
C ALA A 270 -0.59 38.59 23.79
N ASP A 271 0.58 38.59 23.14
CA ASP A 271 1.29 39.78 22.67
C ASP A 271 1.76 39.64 21.21
N GLU A 272 2.61 40.56 20.72
CA GLU A 272 3.11 40.52 19.34
C GLU A 272 3.95 39.27 19.00
N TYR A 273 4.42 38.52 20.01
CA TYR A 273 5.19 37.28 19.86
C TYR A 273 4.35 36.02 20.05
N GLY A 274 3.07 36.15 20.43
CA GLY A 274 2.13 35.03 20.59
C GLY A 274 1.57 34.90 22.01
N PHE A 275 1.20 33.68 22.39
CA PHE A 275 0.60 33.37 23.69
C PHE A 275 1.66 33.14 24.77
N GLY A 276 1.42 33.61 25.99
CA GLY A 276 2.39 33.47 27.08
C GLY A 276 1.83 33.62 28.49
N GLY A 277 2.73 33.42 29.46
CA GLY A 277 2.42 33.43 30.89
C GLY A 277 1.92 32.08 31.40
N ASN A 278 1.20 32.09 32.52
CA ASN A 278 0.59 30.87 33.05
C ASN A 278 -0.57 30.42 32.15
N SER A 279 -0.83 29.13 32.11
CA SER A 279 -1.86 28.52 31.28
C SER A 279 -2.66 27.50 32.05
N GLU A 280 -3.93 27.34 31.66
CA GLU A 280 -4.86 26.36 32.22
C GLU A 280 -5.64 25.68 31.09
N PHE A 281 -5.97 24.40 31.26
CA PHE A 281 -6.70 23.61 30.26
C PHE A 281 -8.18 23.51 30.63
N TYR A 282 -9.02 23.67 29.61
CA TYR A 282 -10.47 23.54 29.71
C TYR A 282 -10.99 22.66 28.58
N ALA A 283 -12.19 22.13 28.74
CA ALA A 283 -12.95 21.56 27.64
C ALA A 283 -14.00 22.59 27.21
N GLU A 284 -14.25 22.70 25.91
CA GLU A 284 -15.26 23.60 25.36
C GLU A 284 -16.43 22.81 24.79
N GLY A 285 -17.65 23.17 25.19
CA GLY A 285 -18.88 22.63 24.60
C GLY A 285 -19.25 23.33 23.29
N GLU A 286 -20.20 22.77 22.54
CA GLU A 286 -20.65 23.32 21.26
C GLU A 286 -21.21 24.75 21.34
N ASP A 287 -21.65 25.19 22.52
CA ASP A 287 -22.16 26.54 22.78
C ASP A 287 -21.09 27.53 23.27
N GLY A 288 -19.81 27.12 23.28
CA GLY A 288 -18.68 27.88 23.79
C GLY A 288 -18.56 27.86 25.32
N THR A 289 -19.38 27.08 26.03
CA THR A 289 -19.26 26.94 27.49
C THR A 289 -17.98 26.19 27.84
N LEU A 290 -17.18 26.75 28.76
CA LEU A 290 -15.99 26.11 29.29
C LEU A 290 -16.32 25.19 30.47
N PHE A 291 -15.65 24.03 30.50
CA PHE A 291 -15.72 23.03 31.55
C PHE A 291 -14.33 22.80 32.12
N GLU A 292 -14.26 22.54 33.42
CA GLU A 292 -13.03 22.08 34.07
C GLU A 292 -12.60 20.74 33.46
N VAL A 293 -11.29 20.57 33.27
CA VAL A 293 -10.70 19.29 32.84
C VAL A 293 -10.08 18.61 34.05
N GLN A 294 -10.16 17.29 34.12
CA GLN A 294 -9.51 16.57 35.20
C GLN A 294 -8.00 16.87 35.26
N PRO A 295 -7.43 17.07 36.46
CA PRO A 295 -6.00 17.33 36.62
C PRO A 295 -5.11 16.24 36.02
N ASP A 296 -5.64 15.03 35.94
CA ASP A 296 -4.97 13.83 35.45
C ASP A 296 -4.56 13.96 33.98
N VAL A 297 -5.30 14.72 33.16
CA VAL A 297 -4.94 14.98 31.74
C VAL A 297 -3.66 15.81 31.65
N HIS A 298 -3.58 16.93 32.39
CA HIS A 298 -2.36 17.74 32.42
C HIS A 298 -1.19 16.96 33.03
N ARG A 299 -1.41 16.21 34.11
CA ARG A 299 -0.36 15.37 34.72
C ARG A 299 0.16 14.31 33.75
N TRP A 300 -0.72 13.72 32.97
CA TRP A 300 -0.34 12.75 31.96
C TRP A 300 0.43 13.38 30.79
N LEU A 301 -0.05 14.48 30.23
CA LEU A 301 0.68 15.21 29.19
C LEU A 301 2.05 15.71 29.66
N SER A 302 2.19 16.06 30.94
CA SER A 302 3.48 16.47 31.55
C SER A 302 4.35 15.31 32.05
N GLY A 303 3.93 14.06 31.86
CA GLY A 303 4.69 12.86 32.26
C GLY A 303 4.70 12.60 33.78
N GLN A 304 3.88 13.33 34.55
CA GLN A 304 3.74 13.17 35.99
C GLN A 304 2.82 12.00 36.38
N GLN A 305 2.06 11.46 35.42
CA GLN A 305 1.11 10.38 35.62
C GLN A 305 1.06 9.48 34.38
N GLU A 306 1.15 8.17 34.55
CA GLU A 306 1.24 7.22 33.43
C GLU A 306 -0.05 7.11 32.60
N THR A 307 -1.22 7.35 33.20
CA THR A 307 -2.52 7.19 32.53
C THR A 307 -3.43 8.38 32.82
N PRO A 308 -4.12 8.99 31.84
CA PRO A 308 -4.97 10.17 32.04
C PRO A 308 -6.34 9.86 32.67
N GLY A 309 -6.63 8.59 32.98
CA GLY A 309 -7.95 8.13 33.36
C GLY A 309 -8.90 7.98 32.15
N PRO A 310 -10.10 7.41 32.35
CA PRO A 310 -11.08 7.20 31.29
C PRO A 310 -11.51 8.52 30.62
N LEU A 311 -11.60 8.55 29.29
CA LEU A 311 -11.95 9.76 28.51
C LEU A 311 -13.30 10.37 28.93
N ASP A 312 -14.28 9.53 29.25
CA ASP A 312 -15.61 9.96 29.71
C ASP A 312 -15.60 10.67 31.08
N THR A 313 -14.45 10.68 31.76
CA THR A 313 -14.24 11.39 33.04
C THR A 313 -13.40 12.65 32.92
N TRP A 314 -12.88 12.97 31.72
CA TRP A 314 -11.99 14.14 31.54
C TRP A 314 -12.74 15.46 31.71
N VAL A 315 -13.97 15.55 31.21
CA VAL A 315 -14.80 16.76 31.31
C VAL A 315 -15.54 16.76 32.66
N CYS A 316 -15.26 17.76 33.49
CA CYS A 316 -15.80 17.88 34.84
C CYS A 316 -17.00 18.87 34.87
N ALA A 317 -17.03 19.75 35.88
CA ALA A 317 -18.09 20.73 36.06
C ALA A 317 -17.91 21.93 35.12
N PRO A 318 -19.00 22.60 34.71
CA PRO A 318 -18.89 23.86 33.97
C PRO A 318 -18.22 24.94 34.82
N VAL A 319 -17.39 25.77 34.19
CA VAL A 319 -16.73 26.90 34.85
C VAL A 319 -17.78 27.96 35.18
N THR A 320 -17.96 28.25 36.46
CA THR A 320 -18.99 29.21 36.92
C THR A 320 -18.53 30.66 36.92
N GLU A 321 -17.22 30.89 36.91
CA GLU A 321 -16.65 32.23 36.87
C GLU A 321 -16.60 32.73 35.41
N PRO A 322 -16.95 34.00 35.13
CA PRO A 322 -16.85 34.54 33.78
C PRO A 322 -15.40 34.53 33.31
N THR A 323 -15.10 33.71 32.31
CA THR A 323 -13.79 33.68 31.64
C THR A 323 -13.83 34.63 30.45
N ASP A 324 -13.42 35.88 30.66
CA ASP A 324 -13.23 36.82 29.55
C ASP A 324 -11.95 36.46 28.80
N VAL A 325 -12.09 36.09 27.52
CA VAL A 325 -11.00 35.69 26.62
C VAL A 325 -11.00 36.57 25.38
N PRO A 326 -10.49 37.81 25.48
CA PRO A 326 -10.54 38.78 24.39
C PRO A 326 -9.74 38.38 23.15
N VAL A 327 -8.83 37.40 23.25
CA VAL A 327 -7.99 36.93 22.14
C VAL A 327 -8.13 35.41 21.98
N SER A 328 -8.30 34.98 20.73
CA SER A 328 -8.40 33.59 20.32
C SER A 328 -7.61 33.40 19.01
N ASP A 329 -7.01 32.23 18.82
CA ASP A 329 -6.46 31.82 17.52
C ASP A 329 -7.48 31.12 16.61
N ASP A 330 -8.77 31.16 16.96
CA ASP A 330 -9.88 30.41 16.35
C ASP A 330 -9.74 28.88 16.45
N PHE A 331 -8.79 28.39 17.26
CA PHE A 331 -8.56 26.99 17.53
C PHE A 331 -8.45 26.76 19.05
N HIS A 332 -7.39 26.06 19.48
CA HIS A 332 -7.20 25.57 20.83
C HIS A 332 -6.54 26.58 21.79
N ASN A 333 -6.25 27.83 21.39
CA ASN A 333 -5.54 28.79 22.23
C ASN A 333 -6.34 30.08 22.45
N TYR A 334 -6.63 30.38 23.72
CA TYR A 334 -7.27 31.63 24.17
C TYR A 334 -6.37 32.40 25.12
N ALA A 335 -6.54 33.72 25.23
CA ALA A 335 -5.82 34.51 26.24
C ALA A 335 -6.74 35.43 27.02
N ARG A 336 -6.48 35.57 28.33
CA ARG A 336 -7.21 36.44 29.26
C ARG A 336 -6.92 37.93 29.09
N ALA A 337 -5.80 38.27 28.44
CA ALA A 337 -5.39 39.65 28.21
C ALA A 337 -4.76 39.82 26.83
N ASP A 338 -5.16 40.88 26.12
CA ASP A 338 -4.48 41.34 24.91
C ASP A 338 -3.41 42.37 25.30
N ARG A 339 -2.15 42.06 25.00
CA ARG A 339 -0.98 42.94 25.18
C ARG A 339 -0.36 43.33 23.84
N THR A 340 -1.10 43.18 22.75
CA THR A 340 -0.66 43.58 21.42
C THR A 340 -0.58 45.11 21.35
N GLY A 341 0.59 45.67 21.71
CA GLY A 341 0.86 47.12 21.69
C GLY A 341 1.43 47.72 22.97
N ASP A 342 1.66 46.92 24.02
CA ASP A 342 2.40 47.32 25.24
C ASP A 342 3.93 47.28 25.03
#